data_AF-A0A0C9RMM5-F1
#
_entry.id   AF-A0A0C9RMM5-F1
#
_cell.length_a   1.000
_cell.length_b   1.000
_cell.length_c   1.000
_cell.angle_alpha   90.00
_cell.angle_beta   90.00
_cell.angle_gamma   90.00
#
_symmetry.space_group_name_H-M   'P 1'
#
loop_
_entity.id
_entity.type
_entity.pdbx_description
1 polymer ?
#
loop_
_entity_poly.entity_id
_entity_poly.type
_entity_poly.pdbx_seq_one_letter_code
_entity_poly.pdbx_strand_id
1 'polypeptide(L)'
;MIPGHSSYPFPLSDPLVFAACYLAEFIVITGFSVITIGMDNCFAVLIFHACGQLKILGNKIKRYQGKVRHPGRNDAPGDCNCLKCIVDFHVKTCEFCFIGFNISKVDITDFLKFLYSIASLLFSGWPRFFFLQIVIKQKIFHGLKFQFFQSSNKGVKNVNV
;
A
#
# COMPACT_ATOMS: atom_id res chain seq x y z
N MET A 1 -13.76 18.64 7.95
CA MET A 1 -14.20 17.30 8.36
C MET A 1 -13.05 16.36 8.03
N ILE A 2 -12.43 15.73 9.04
CA ILE A 2 -11.31 14.80 8.82
C ILE A 2 -11.88 13.49 8.26
N PRO A 3 -11.31 12.92 7.17
CA PRO A 3 -11.79 11.67 6.61
C PRO A 3 -11.30 10.51 7.48
N GLY A 4 -12.14 10.08 8.43
CA GLY A 4 -11.85 8.97 9.34
C GLY A 4 -11.90 9.42 10.79
N HIS A 5 -12.64 8.69 11.62
CA HIS A 5 -12.70 8.90 13.07
C HIS A 5 -11.42 8.42 13.76
N SER A 6 -10.26 8.98 13.37
CA SER A 6 -8.97 8.70 13.98
C SER A 6 -8.91 9.40 15.35
N SER A 7 -8.73 8.62 16.41
CA SER A 7 -8.57 9.16 17.77
C SER A 7 -7.11 9.56 17.99
N TYR A 8 -6.85 10.86 18.03
CA TYR A 8 -5.51 11.40 18.28
C TYR A 8 -5.24 11.57 19.78
N PRO A 9 -4.05 11.21 20.29
CA PRO A 9 -3.69 11.35 21.70
C PRO A 9 -3.34 12.80 22.13
N PHE A 10 -3.48 13.77 21.24
CA PHE A 10 -3.17 15.19 21.48
C PHE A 10 -4.31 16.09 20.98
N PRO A 11 -4.50 17.26 21.60
CA PRO A 11 -5.52 18.20 21.17
C PRO A 11 -5.15 18.78 19.79
N LEU A 12 -6.07 18.68 18.82
CA LEU A 12 -5.91 19.27 17.47
C LEU A 12 -6.19 20.79 17.45
N SER A 13 -5.81 21.49 18.52
CA SER A 13 -6.01 22.94 18.64
C SER A 13 -5.00 23.75 17.83
N ASP A 14 -3.80 23.21 17.58
CA ASP A 14 -2.77 23.89 16.78
C ASP A 14 -2.96 23.65 15.28
N PRO A 15 -3.09 24.71 14.46
CA PRO A 15 -3.37 24.58 13.02
C PRO A 15 -2.25 23.87 12.25
N LEU A 16 -1.00 24.01 12.71
CA LEU A 16 0.15 23.32 12.11
C LEU A 16 0.11 21.80 12.34
N VAL A 17 -0.26 21.38 13.56
CA VAL A 17 -0.38 19.96 13.93
C VAL A 17 -1.55 19.32 13.18
N PHE A 18 -2.67 20.03 13.07
CA PHE A 18 -3.82 19.61 12.29
C PHE A 18 -3.46 19.41 10.81
N ALA A 19 -2.78 20.38 10.18
CA ALA A 19 -2.38 20.29 8.78
C ALA A 19 -1.41 19.12 8.53
N ALA A 20 -0.46 18.90 9.44
CA ALA A 20 0.48 17.78 9.33
C ALA A 20 -0.22 16.42 9.44
N CYS A 21 -1.16 16.26 10.38
CA CYS A 21 -1.94 15.01 10.53
C CYS A 21 -2.81 14.74 9.30
N TYR A 22 -3.50 15.78 8.81
CA TYR A 22 -4.34 15.68 7.62
C TYR A 22 -3.53 15.27 6.37
N LEU A 23 -2.35 15.89 6.18
CA LEU A 23 -1.47 15.55 5.06
C LEU A 23 -0.96 14.10 5.18
N ALA A 24 -0.61 13.66 6.39
CA ALA A 24 -0.17 12.29 6.63
C ALA A 24 -1.28 11.27 6.33
N GLU A 25 -2.50 11.48 6.83
CA GLU A 25 -3.66 10.63 6.51
C GLU A 25 -3.94 10.60 5.00
N PHE A 26 -3.91 11.77 4.35
CA PHE A 26 -4.16 11.87 2.92
C PHE A 26 -3.13 11.09 2.08
N ILE A 27 -1.85 11.16 2.44
CA ILE A 27 -0.78 10.39 1.77
C ILE A 27 -0.99 8.90 1.97
N VAL A 28 -1.33 8.46 3.19
CA VAL A 28 -1.56 7.04 3.49
C VAL A 28 -2.77 6.50 2.73
N ILE A 29 -3.90 7.20 2.78
CA ILE A 29 -5.14 6.79 2.10
C ILE A 29 -4.95 6.77 0.57
N THR A 30 -4.35 7.82 0.01
CA THR A 30 -4.12 7.91 -1.43
C THR A 30 -3.14 6.84 -1.88
N GLY A 31 -2.03 6.64 -1.16
CA GLY A 31 -1.04 5.61 -1.47
C GLY A 31 -1.65 4.20 -1.46
N PHE A 32 -2.43 3.88 -0.42
CA PHE A 32 -3.14 2.60 -0.31
C PHE A 32 -4.13 2.39 -1.46
N SER A 33 -4.88 3.43 -1.81
CA SER A 33 -5.89 3.38 -2.88
C SER A 33 -5.25 3.14 -4.24
N VAL A 34 -4.17 3.85 -4.56
CA VAL A 34 -3.44 3.70 -5.84
C VAL A 34 -2.87 2.29 -5.99
N ILE A 35 -2.27 1.74 -4.92
CA ILE A 35 -1.70 0.40 -4.97
C ILE A 35 -2.80 -0.65 -5.18
N THR A 36 -3.88 -0.57 -4.41
CA THR A 36 -5.00 -1.53 -4.51
C THR A 36 -5.63 -1.50 -5.90
N ILE A 37 -5.92 -0.31 -6.44
CA ILE A 37 -6.47 -0.15 -7.79
C ILE A 37 -5.48 -0.66 -8.85
N GLY A 38 -4.18 -0.40 -8.67
CA GLY A 38 -3.13 -0.89 -9.57
C GLY A 38 -3.09 -2.42 -9.62
N MET A 39 -3.17 -3.07 -8.46
CA MET A 39 -3.20 -4.53 -8.35
C MET A 39 -4.46 -5.12 -8.99
N ASP A 40 -5.64 -4.57 -8.68
CA ASP A 40 -6.92 -5.04 -9.24
C ASP A 40 -6.93 -4.95 -10.77
N ASN A 41 -6.41 -3.84 -11.32
CA ASN A 41 -6.27 -3.66 -12.77
C ASN A 41 -5.29 -4.68 -13.37
N CYS A 42 -4.16 -4.96 -12.71
CA CYS A 42 -3.20 -5.95 -13.18
C CYS A 42 -3.84 -7.35 -13.24
N PHE A 43 -4.56 -7.75 -12.19
CA PHE A 43 -5.32 -9.00 -12.16
C PHE A 43 -6.38 -9.05 -13.26
N ALA A 44 -7.15 -7.97 -13.44
CA ALA A 44 -8.16 -7.91 -14.49
C ALA A 44 -7.55 -8.13 -15.87
N VAL A 45 -6.45 -7.44 -16.19
CA VAL A 45 -5.74 -7.59 -17.47
C VAL A 45 -5.23 -9.02 -17.66
N LEU A 46 -4.60 -9.61 -16.63
CA LEU A 46 -4.13 -11.00 -16.69
C LEU A 46 -5.27 -11.99 -16.95
N ILE A 47 -6.40 -11.84 -16.26
CA ILE A 47 -7.59 -12.67 -16.44
C ILE A 47 -8.14 -12.50 -17.86
N PHE A 48 -8.33 -11.26 -18.34
CA PHE A 48 -8.82 -11.01 -19.69
C PHE A 48 -7.88 -11.59 -20.76
N HIS A 49 -6.57 -11.44 -20.60
CA HIS A 49 -5.59 -12.05 -21.49
C HIS A 49 -5.69 -13.58 -21.47
N ALA A 50 -5.69 -14.19 -20.29
CA ALA A 50 -5.80 -15.64 -20.15
C ALA A 50 -7.10 -16.17 -20.78
N CYS A 51 -8.25 -15.55 -20.48
CA CYS A 51 -9.54 -15.90 -21.07
C CYS A 51 -9.53 -15.75 -22.61
N GLY A 52 -8.90 -14.69 -23.13
CA GLY A 52 -8.73 -14.49 -24.58
C GLY A 52 -7.90 -15.59 -25.23
N GLN A 53 -6.75 -15.94 -24.63
CA GLN A 53 -5.89 -17.03 -25.11
C GLN A 53 -6.64 -18.38 -25.04
N LEU A 54 -7.37 -18.66 -23.96
CA LEU A 54 -8.17 -19.87 -23.81
C LEU A 54 -9.28 -19.98 -24.86
N LYS A 55 -9.91 -18.85 -25.25
CA LYS A 55 -10.90 -18.84 -26.33
C LYS A 55 -10.29 -19.18 -27.68
N ILE A 56 -9.10 -18.64 -27.97
CA ILE A 56 -8.34 -18.98 -29.18
C ILE A 56 -7.97 -20.46 -29.17
N LEU A 57 -7.45 -20.97 -28.06
CA LEU A 57 -7.13 -22.39 -27.88
C LEU A 57 -8.35 -23.28 -28.09
N GLY A 58 -9.49 -22.93 -27.51
CA GLY A 58 -10.75 -23.65 -27.70
C GLY A 58 -11.20 -23.69 -29.16
N ASN A 59 -11.03 -22.60 -29.90
CA ASN A 59 -11.31 -22.57 -31.34
C ASN A 59 -10.34 -23.45 -32.14
N LYS A 60 -9.05 -23.51 -31.78
CA LYS A 60 -8.07 -24.40 -32.41
C LYS A 60 -8.39 -25.87 -32.16
N ILE A 61 -8.80 -26.21 -30.95
CA ILE A 61 -9.24 -27.57 -30.58
C ILE A 61 -10.49 -27.97 -31.37
N LYS A 62 -11.47 -27.06 -31.52
CA LYS A 62 -12.67 -27.33 -32.35
C LYS A 62 -12.33 -27.58 -33.83
N ARG A 63 -11.25 -26.99 -34.34
CA ARG A 63 -10.76 -27.16 -35.71
C ARG A 63 -9.71 -28.27 -35.83
N TYR A 64 -9.51 -29.06 -34.77
CA TYR A 64 -8.55 -30.16 -34.77
C TYR A 64 -8.97 -31.26 -35.75
N GLN A 65 -8.08 -31.60 -36.69
CA GLN A 65 -8.35 -32.58 -37.75
C GLN A 65 -7.64 -33.93 -37.50
N GLY A 66 -7.31 -34.28 -36.25
CA GLY A 66 -6.61 -35.54 -35.94
C GLY A 66 -5.12 -35.56 -36.30
N LYS A 67 -4.54 -34.41 -36.69
CA LYS A 67 -3.13 -34.30 -37.09
C LYS A 67 -2.24 -34.12 -35.87
N VAL A 68 -1.37 -35.09 -35.59
CA VAL A 68 -0.43 -35.02 -34.44
C VAL A 68 0.67 -33.97 -34.67
N ARG A 69 1.20 -33.90 -35.90
CA ARG A 69 2.24 -32.95 -36.32
C ARG A 69 1.89 -32.30 -37.66
N HIS A 70 2.38 -31.09 -37.90
CA HIS A 70 2.23 -30.43 -39.21
C HIS A 70 3.29 -30.94 -40.20
N PRO A 71 2.93 -31.13 -41.48
CA PRO A 71 3.88 -31.50 -42.52
C PRO A 71 4.61 -30.23 -43.00
N GLY A 72 5.75 -29.91 -42.41
CA GLY A 72 6.60 -28.81 -42.86
C GLY A 72 7.60 -28.33 -41.82
N ARG A 73 8.85 -28.08 -42.25
CA ARG A 73 9.99 -27.56 -41.48
C ARG A 73 9.91 -26.05 -41.21
N ASN A 74 8.85 -25.39 -41.68
CA ASN A 74 8.70 -23.96 -41.49
C ASN A 74 7.97 -23.75 -40.16
N ASP A 75 8.77 -23.56 -39.12
CA ASP A 75 8.37 -23.24 -37.74
C ASP A 75 7.74 -21.84 -37.62
N ALA A 76 7.18 -21.33 -38.73
CA ALA A 76 6.41 -20.11 -38.70
C ALA A 76 5.25 -20.32 -37.73
N PRO A 77 5.04 -19.41 -36.76
CA PRO A 77 3.90 -19.45 -35.85
C PRO A 77 2.62 -19.08 -36.62
N GLY A 78 2.27 -19.91 -37.61
CA GLY A 78 1.03 -19.85 -38.36
C GLY A 78 -0.07 -20.61 -37.63
N ASP A 79 -1.31 -20.35 -38.05
CA ASP A 79 -2.60 -20.86 -37.55
C ASP A 79 -2.77 -22.38 -37.67
N CYS A 80 -1.80 -23.14 -37.16
CA CYS A 80 -1.79 -24.60 -37.20
C CYS A 80 -2.62 -25.17 -36.04
N ASN A 81 -3.51 -26.09 -36.38
CA ASN A 81 -4.36 -26.81 -35.45
C ASN A 81 -3.89 -28.26 -35.23
N CYS A 82 -2.58 -28.53 -35.31
CA CYS A 82 -2.05 -29.85 -34.96
C CYS A 82 -1.90 -30.01 -33.44
N LEU A 83 -1.85 -31.24 -32.94
CA LEU A 83 -1.79 -31.53 -31.50
C LEU A 83 -0.57 -30.86 -30.85
N LYS A 84 0.60 -30.91 -31.50
CA LYS A 84 1.81 -30.25 -30.99
C LYS A 84 1.63 -28.74 -30.80
N CYS A 85 1.08 -28.03 -31.80
CA CYS A 85 0.88 -26.58 -31.70
C CYS A 85 -0.18 -26.20 -30.67
N ILE A 86 -1.21 -27.03 -30.48
CA ILE A 86 -2.24 -26.83 -29.46
C ILE A 86 -1.63 -26.96 -28.06
N VAL A 87 -0.82 -28.01 -27.83
CA VAL A 87 -0.14 -28.24 -26.54
C VAL A 87 0.89 -27.15 -26.29
N ASP A 88 1.73 -26.79 -27.26
CA ASP A 88 2.72 -25.72 -27.14
C ASP A 88 2.06 -24.37 -26.79
N PHE A 89 0.89 -24.08 -27.38
CA PHE A 89 0.12 -22.88 -27.06
C PHE A 89 -0.49 -22.93 -25.65
N HIS A 90 -1.01 -24.09 -25.23
CA HIS A 90 -1.54 -24.29 -23.88
C HIS A 90 -0.45 -24.09 -22.81
N VAL A 91 0.72 -24.69 -22.98
CA VAL A 91 1.86 -24.56 -22.06
C VAL A 91 2.28 -23.09 -21.94
N LYS A 92 2.41 -22.37 -23.05
CA LYS A 92 2.71 -20.92 -23.03
C LYS A 92 1.66 -20.11 -22.27
N THR A 93 0.39 -20.44 -22.45
CA THR A 93 -0.71 -19.76 -21.73
C THR A 93 -0.63 -20.05 -20.23
N CYS A 94 -0.34 -21.29 -19.83
CA CYS A 94 -0.16 -21.68 -18.43
C CYS A 94 1.07 -21.03 -17.79
N GLU A 95 2.21 -20.97 -18.49
CA GLU A 95 3.42 -20.28 -18.02
C GLU A 95 3.15 -18.79 -17.79
N PHE A 96 2.47 -18.12 -18.73
CA PHE A 96 2.10 -16.72 -18.58
C PHE A 96 1.21 -16.49 -17.33
N CYS A 97 0.20 -17.34 -17.12
CA CYS A 97 -0.67 -17.25 -15.95
C CYS A 97 0.11 -17.51 -14.65
N PHE A 98 1.02 -18.49 -14.66
CA PHE A 98 1.84 -18.82 -13.49
C PHE A 98 2.80 -17.68 -13.14
N ILE A 99 3.47 -17.09 -14.13
CA ILE A 99 4.35 -15.94 -13.93
C ILE A 99 3.54 -14.75 -13.41
N GLY A 100 2.40 -14.43 -14.04
CA GLY A 100 1.50 -13.37 -13.60
C GLY A 100 1.07 -13.55 -12.15
N PHE A 101 0.64 -14.74 -11.76
CA PHE A 101 0.25 -15.05 -10.38
C PHE A 101 1.40 -14.95 -9.38
N ASN A 102 2.62 -15.33 -9.76
CA ASN A 102 3.79 -15.19 -8.89
C ASN A 102 4.19 -13.72 -8.70
N ILE A 103 4.17 -12.91 -9.76
CA ILE A 103 4.40 -11.47 -9.66
C ILE A 103 3.37 -10.85 -8.71
N SER A 104 2.08 -11.14 -8.93
CA SER A 104 1.03 -10.61 -8.05
C SER A 104 1.15 -11.08 -6.61
N LYS A 105 1.66 -12.30 -6.34
CA LYS A 105 1.95 -12.76 -4.97
C LYS A 105 3.08 -11.96 -4.31
N VAL A 106 4.14 -11.65 -5.06
CA VAL A 106 5.24 -10.81 -4.56
C VAL A 106 4.70 -9.41 -4.24
N ASP A 107 3.90 -8.83 -5.15
CA ASP A 107 3.27 -7.53 -4.94
C ASP A 107 2.36 -7.50 -3.69
N ILE A 108 1.51 -8.52 -3.48
CA ILE A 108 0.68 -8.64 -2.27
C ILE A 108 1.56 -8.71 -1.01
N THR A 109 2.63 -9.51 -1.05
CA THR A 109 3.48 -9.73 0.12
C THR A 109 4.22 -8.45 0.50
N ASP A 110 4.73 -7.73 -0.49
CA ASP A 110 5.44 -6.46 -0.25
C ASP A 110 4.46 -5.34 0.15
N PHE A 111 3.23 -5.35 -0.36
CA PHE A 111 2.15 -4.50 0.11
C PHE A 111 1.78 -4.77 1.58
N LEU A 112 1.65 -6.03 1.97
CA LEU A 112 1.38 -6.42 3.37
C LEU A 112 2.52 -6.00 4.30
N LYS A 113 3.78 -6.13 3.86
CA LYS A 113 4.94 -5.62 4.63
C LYS A 113 4.93 -4.10 4.75
N PHE A 114 4.58 -3.40 3.68
CA PHE A 114 4.45 -1.95 3.68
C PHE A 114 3.35 -1.49 4.64
N LEU A 115 2.19 -2.13 4.60
CA LEU A 115 1.09 -1.92 5.54
C LEU A 115 1.50 -2.17 6.98
N TYR A 116 2.16 -3.29 7.24
CA TYR A 116 2.68 -3.62 8.57
C TYR A 116 3.69 -2.57 9.04
N SER A 117 4.56 -2.07 8.14
CA SER A 117 5.52 -1.01 8.44
C SER A 117 4.83 0.32 8.77
N ILE A 118 3.82 0.73 7.99
CA ILE A 118 3.01 1.92 8.29
C ILE A 118 2.25 1.76 9.61
N ALA A 119 1.57 0.62 9.81
CA ALA A 119 0.88 0.33 11.06
C ALA A 119 1.87 0.38 12.22
N SER A 120 3.03 -0.26 12.08
CA SER A 120 4.10 -0.21 13.08
C SER A 120 4.56 1.22 13.32
N LEU A 121 4.71 2.10 12.32
CA LEU A 121 5.07 3.51 12.54
C LEU A 121 3.97 4.28 13.29
N LEU A 122 2.70 4.02 12.98
CA LEU A 122 1.56 4.62 13.65
C LEU A 122 1.45 4.14 15.12
N PHE A 123 1.69 2.86 15.39
CA PHE A 123 1.60 2.27 16.74
C PHE A 123 2.89 2.47 17.57
N SER A 124 4.08 2.42 16.96
CA SER A 124 5.39 2.60 17.63
C SER A 124 5.85 4.06 17.74
N GLY A 125 5.19 4.99 17.05
CA GLY A 125 5.36 6.43 17.26
C GLY A 125 4.80 6.91 18.59
N TRP A 126 3.80 6.19 19.14
CA TRP A 126 3.08 6.59 20.34
C TRP A 126 3.97 6.74 21.58
N PRO A 127 4.89 5.80 21.91
CA PRO A 127 5.75 5.93 23.08
C PRO A 127 6.75 7.07 22.95
N ARG A 128 7.34 7.29 21.76
CA ARG A 128 8.37 8.32 21.56
C ARG A 128 7.79 9.73 21.57
N PHE A 129 6.58 9.92 21.03
CA PHE A 129 5.86 11.18 21.14
C PHE A 129 5.37 11.45 22.56
N PHE A 130 4.98 10.43 23.33
CA PHE A 130 4.70 10.59 24.76
C PHE A 130 5.93 11.07 25.53
N PHE A 131 7.11 10.50 25.27
CA PHE A 131 8.35 10.96 25.91
C PHE A 131 8.69 12.41 25.58
N LEU A 132 8.53 12.85 24.32
CA LEU A 132 8.80 14.24 23.95
C LEU A 132 7.78 15.20 24.56
N GLN A 133 6.49 14.84 24.60
CA GLN A 133 5.44 15.63 25.27
C GLN A 133 5.64 15.70 26.79
N ILE A 134 6.09 14.62 27.43
CA ILE A 134 6.41 14.60 28.86
C ILE A 134 7.61 15.51 29.15
N VAL A 135 8.67 15.44 28.34
CA VAL A 135 9.87 16.28 28.50
C VAL A 135 9.56 17.76 28.25
N ILE A 136 8.75 18.07 27.24
CA ILE A 136 8.31 19.44 26.95
C ILE A 136 7.41 19.98 28.08
N LYS A 137 6.44 19.19 28.57
CA LYS A 137 5.60 19.57 29.71
C LYS A 137 6.39 19.74 31.01
N GLN A 138 7.40 18.91 31.28
CA GLN A 138 8.29 19.09 32.43
C GLN A 138 9.08 20.40 32.33
N LYS A 139 9.68 20.70 31.16
CA LYS A 139 10.44 21.94 30.96
C LYS A 139 9.56 23.19 31.11
N ILE A 140 8.35 23.15 30.57
CA ILE A 140 7.37 24.24 30.67
C ILE A 140 6.88 24.41 32.11
N PHE A 141 6.53 23.32 32.80
CA PHE A 141 6.06 23.37 34.18
C PHE A 141 7.15 23.85 35.16
N HIS A 142 8.41 23.46 34.94
CA HIS A 142 9.54 23.94 35.74
C HIS A 142 9.84 25.43 35.47
N GLY A 143 9.72 25.88 34.21
CA GLY A 143 9.85 27.29 33.83
C GLY A 143 8.76 28.18 34.41
N LEU A 144 7.51 27.71 34.41
CA LEU A 144 6.36 28.42 34.99
C LEU A 144 6.43 28.50 36.53
N LYS A 145 6.88 27.43 37.20
CA LYS A 145 7.08 27.44 38.65
C LYS A 145 8.15 28.45 39.07
N PHE A 146 9.22 28.59 38.27
CA PHE A 146 10.29 29.57 38.51
C PHE A 146 9.81 31.03 38.31
N GLN A 147 9.00 31.29 37.29
CA GLN A 147 8.38 32.60 37.03
C GLN A 147 7.39 32.99 38.14
N PHE A 148 6.56 32.04 38.61
CA PHE A 148 5.62 32.28 39.71
C PHE A 148 6.33 32.56 41.03
N PHE A 149 7.45 31.86 41.31
CA PHE A 149 8.24 32.09 42.51
C PHE A 149 8.94 33.47 42.49
N GLN A 150 9.42 33.93 41.33
CA GLN A 150 9.94 35.30 41.20
C GLN A 150 8.85 36.38 41.33
N SER A 151 7.65 36.14 40.79
CA SER A 151 6.53 37.08 40.87
C SER A 151 6.01 37.22 42.31
N SER A 152 5.89 36.10 43.05
CA SER A 152 5.50 36.10 44.46
C SER A 152 6.52 36.83 45.36
N ASN A 153 7.82 36.66 45.11
CA ASN A 153 8.87 37.32 45.90
C ASN A 153 9.01 38.83 45.60
N LYS A 154 8.55 39.29 44.43
CA LYS A 154 8.42 40.74 44.11
C LYS A 154 7.19 41.39 44.74
N GLY A 155 6.10 40.65 44.92
CA GLY A 155 4.89 41.14 45.59
C GLY A 155 5.08 41.37 47.10
N VAL A 156 5.85 40.51 47.79
CA VAL A 156 6.11 40.65 49.24
C VAL A 156 7.03 41.84 49.56
N LYS A 157 7.88 42.28 48.63
CA LYS A 157 8.77 43.44 48.83
C LYS A 157 8.09 44.80 48.67
N ASN A 158 6.83 44.85 48.22
CA ASN A 158 6.09 46.11 47.99
C ASN A 158 4.99 46.37 49.03
N VAL A 159 4.94 45.61 50.14
CA VAL A 159 3.94 45.78 51.22
C VAL A 159 4.59 46.25 52.54
N ASN A 160 5.86 46.68 52.50
CA ASN A 160 6.54 47.30 53.64
C ASN A 160 7.20 48.61 53.21
N VAL A 161 6.39 49.64 52.95
CA VAL A 161 6.75 51.06 53.08
C VAL A 161 5.51 51.80 53.57
#